data_AF-A0A4Y2WDE2-F1
#
_entry.id   AF-A0A4Y2WDE2-F1
#
_cell.length_a   1.000
_cell.length_b   1.000
_cell.length_c   1.000
_cell.angle_alpha   90.00
_cell.angle_beta   90.00
_cell.angle_gamma   90.00
#
_symmetry.space_group_name_H-M   'P 1'
#
loop_
_entity.id
_entity.type
_entity.pdbx_description
1 polymer ?
#
loop_
_entity_poly.entity_id
_entity_poly.type
_entity_poly.pdbx_seq_one_letter_code
_entity_poly.pdbx_strand_id
1 'polypeptide(L)'
;MDNAPAHPDVETLKAKNITCISMPPNTTAILQPMNQAVIESLKRRYRKKLLSKFLFEGNDDEEDAACSIVQFWKALMLEDCVYMINEAWESVPEHTLKRSWLKLAP
;
A
#
# COMPACT_ATOMS: atom_id res chain seq x y z
N MET A 1 9.30 14.86 -4.05
CA MET A 1 9.70 13.66 -4.80
C MET A 1 10.92 13.06 -4.11
N ASP A 2 11.02 11.73 -4.02
CA ASP A 2 12.23 11.13 -3.47
C ASP A 2 13.37 11.12 -4.48
N ASN A 3 14.51 10.61 -4.04
CA ASN A 3 15.74 10.58 -4.82
C ASN A 3 15.89 9.29 -5.63
N ALA A 4 14.79 8.61 -5.96
CA ALA A 4 14.85 7.41 -6.81
C ALA A 4 15.40 7.77 -8.21
N PRO A 5 16.32 6.97 -8.78
CA PRO A 5 16.95 7.27 -10.09
C PRO A 5 15.96 7.33 -11.27
N ALA A 6 14.77 6.74 -11.11
CA ALA A 6 13.72 6.78 -12.12
C ALA A 6 13.01 8.14 -12.20
N HIS A 7 13.21 9.02 -11.22
CA HIS A 7 12.62 10.35 -11.22
C HIS A 7 13.46 11.31 -12.08
N PRO A 8 12.82 12.05 -13.02
CA PRO A 8 13.50 13.11 -13.74
C PRO A 8 13.93 14.23 -12.79
N ASP A 9 14.87 15.05 -13.26
CA ASP A 9 15.31 16.22 -12.50
C ASP A 9 14.15 17.22 -12.30
N VAL A 10 14.09 17.85 -11.14
CA VAL A 10 13.02 18.80 -10.78
C VAL A 10 12.96 19.99 -11.74
N GLU A 11 14.09 20.41 -12.32
CA GLU A 11 14.11 21.49 -13.30
C GLU A 11 13.44 21.12 -14.62
N THR A 12 13.38 19.83 -14.93
CA THR A 12 12.70 19.27 -16.11
C THR A 12 11.23 18.97 -15.85
N LEU A 13 10.87 18.69 -14.59
CA LEU A 13 9.50 18.46 -14.11
C LEU A 13 8.75 19.78 -13.85
N LYS A 14 8.57 20.60 -14.89
CA LYS A 14 7.84 21.87 -14.80
C LYS A 14 6.53 21.80 -15.59
N ALA A 15 5.43 22.15 -14.92
CA ALA A 15 4.16 22.46 -15.57
C ALA A 15 3.63 23.79 -15.03
N LYS A 16 2.82 24.51 -15.82
CA LYS A 16 2.42 25.90 -15.53
C LYS A 16 1.92 26.14 -14.10
N ASN A 17 1.22 25.16 -13.51
CA ASN A 17 0.58 25.29 -12.20
C ASN A 17 1.01 24.20 -11.20
N ILE A 18 2.11 23.49 -11.46
CA ILE A 18 2.58 22.41 -10.59
C ILE A 18 4.06 22.65 -10.28
N THR A 19 4.37 22.77 -8.99
CA THR A 19 5.73 22.86 -8.48
C THR A 19 6.15 21.51 -7.92
N CYS A 20 7.25 20.95 -8.44
CA CYS A 20 7.87 19.78 -7.85
C CYS A 20 8.94 20.22 -6.84
N ILE A 21 8.98 19.57 -5.67
CA ILE A 21 9.98 19.79 -4.63
C ILE A 21 10.72 18.47 -4.41
N SER A 22 12.05 18.46 -4.54
CA SER A 22 12.86 17.29 -4.19
C SER A 22 13.07 17.24 -2.68
N MET A 23 13.03 16.03 -2.11
CA MET A 23 13.36 15.84 -0.71
C MET A 23 14.87 15.69 -0.52
N PRO A 24 15.44 16.19 0.59
CA PRO A 24 16.84 15.95 0.91
C PRO A 24 17.17 14.45 0.96
N PRO A 25 18.42 14.04 0.69
CA PRO A 25 18.85 12.66 0.81
C PRO A 25 18.47 12.05 2.17
N ASN A 26 18.07 10.77 2.17
CA ASN A 26 17.73 9.98 3.37
C ASN A 26 16.54 10.50 4.22
N THR A 27 15.70 11.41 3.70
CA THR A 27 14.54 11.93 4.43
C THR A 27 13.21 11.29 4.05
N THR A 28 13.19 10.39 3.06
CA THR A 28 11.99 9.77 2.47
C THR A 28 11.01 9.20 3.50
N ALA A 29 11.50 8.54 4.55
CA ALA A 29 10.65 7.96 5.59
C ALA A 29 9.90 9.02 6.42
N ILE A 30 10.52 10.19 6.63
CA ILE A 30 10.00 11.27 7.47
C ILE A 30 9.20 12.27 6.63
N LEU A 31 9.65 12.57 5.42
CA LEU A 31 9.05 13.63 4.60
C LEU A 31 8.00 13.15 3.60
N GLN A 32 7.91 11.85 3.30
CA GLN A 32 6.85 11.38 2.39
C GLN A 32 5.54 11.09 3.15
N PRO A 33 4.42 11.71 2.74
CA PRO A 33 3.11 11.43 3.32
C PRO A 33 2.75 9.94 3.23
N MET A 34 3.09 9.28 2.12
CA MET A 34 2.79 7.86 1.93
C MET A 34 3.44 6.96 3.01
N ASN A 35 4.64 7.32 3.47
CA ASN A 35 5.35 6.61 4.53
C ASN A 35 4.86 6.97 5.94
N GLN A 36 4.10 8.06 6.10
CA GLN A 36 3.69 8.59 7.41
C GLN A 36 2.51 7.86 8.08
N ALA A 37 1.73 7.09 7.31
CA ALA A 37 0.67 6.18 7.79
C ALA A 37 -0.05 5.46 6.64
N VAL A 38 -0.07 6.04 5.44
CA VAL A 38 -0.94 5.56 4.34
C VAL A 38 -0.58 4.15 3.91
N ILE A 39 0.70 3.88 3.64
CA ILE A 39 1.17 2.55 3.23
C ILE A 39 0.92 1.51 4.32
N GLU A 40 1.12 1.87 5.59
CA GLU A 40 0.88 0.96 6.73
C GLU A 40 -0.60 0.60 6.86
N SER A 41 -1.49 1.60 6.82
CA SER A 41 -2.94 1.42 6.83
C SER A 41 -3.43 0.55 5.67
N LEU A 42 -2.94 0.80 4.45
CA LEU A 42 -3.26 0.00 3.26
C LEU A 42 -2.80 -1.45 3.43
N LYS A 43 -1.54 -1.68 3.80
CA LYS A 43 -0.98 -3.04 4.01
C LYS A 43 -1.75 -3.81 5.07
N ARG A 44 -2.13 -3.15 6.17
CA ARG A 44 -2.93 -3.77 7.24
C ARG A 44 -4.30 -4.22 6.74
N ARG A 45 -4.97 -3.40 5.92
CA ARG A 45 -6.28 -3.70 5.33
C ARG A 45 -6.21 -4.81 4.30
N TYR A 46 -5.21 -4.78 3.44
CA TYR A 46 -4.93 -5.84 2.48
C TYR A 46 -4.70 -7.18 3.19
N ARG A 47 -3.82 -7.22 4.20
CA ARG A 47 -3.54 -8.44 4.98
C ARG A 47 -4.78 -8.98 5.68
N LYS A 48 -5.63 -8.09 6.23
CA LYS A 48 -6.91 -8.51 6.83
C LYS A 48 -7.79 -9.21 5.80
N LYS A 49 -7.92 -8.65 4.58
CA LYS A 49 -8.70 -9.27 3.49
C LYS A 49 -8.12 -10.60 3.06
N LEU A 50 -6.80 -10.67 2.88
CA LEU A 50 -6.12 -11.91 2.52
C LEU A 50 -6.36 -13.02 3.55
N LEU A 51 -6.28 -12.69 4.85
CA LEU A 51 -6.58 -13.63 5.93
C LEU A 51 -8.05 -14.04 5.95
N SER A 52 -8.98 -13.11 5.71
CA SER A 52 -10.39 -13.45 5.58
C SER A 52 -10.63 -14.38 4.40
N LYS A 53 -10.03 -14.11 3.23
CA LYS A 53 -10.13 -14.97 2.05
C LYS A 53 -9.64 -16.40 2.37
N PHE A 54 -8.46 -16.51 3.00
CA PHE A 54 -7.92 -17.79 3.45
C PHE A 54 -8.86 -18.55 4.41
N LEU A 55 -9.46 -17.85 5.38
CA LEU A 55 -10.33 -18.47 6.38
C LEU A 55 -11.70 -18.89 5.85
N PHE A 56 -12.22 -18.21 4.82
CA PHE A 56 -13.58 -18.45 4.31
C PHE A 56 -13.62 -19.23 2.98
N GLU A 57 -12.49 -19.35 2.28
CA GLU A 57 -12.38 -20.17 1.05
C GLU A 57 -11.54 -21.44 1.25
N GLY A 58 -10.97 -21.64 2.44
CA GLY A 58 -10.38 -22.94 2.80
C GLY A 58 -11.47 -24.00 2.88
N ASN A 59 -11.30 -25.12 2.17
CA ASN A 59 -12.21 -26.27 2.26
C ASN A 59 -12.40 -26.70 3.73
N ASP A 60 -13.64 -27.03 4.10
CA ASP A 60 -14.03 -27.62 5.40
C ASP A 60 -13.46 -29.05 5.62
N ASP A 61 -12.67 -29.56 4.68
CA ASP A 61 -12.06 -30.88 4.76
C ASP A 61 -10.92 -30.84 5.81
N GLU A 62 -11.15 -31.51 6.95
CA GLU A 62 -10.26 -31.63 8.12
C GLU A 62 -8.86 -32.25 7.84
N GLU A 63 -8.48 -32.48 6.59
CA GLU A 63 -7.19 -33.06 6.24
C GLU A 63 -6.09 -31.99 6.13
N ASP A 64 -5.27 -31.95 7.19
CA ASP A 64 -3.95 -31.33 7.29
C ASP A 64 -3.89 -29.82 6.94
N ALA A 65 -3.99 -28.98 7.97
CA ALA A 65 -3.93 -27.52 7.87
C ALA A 65 -2.69 -26.99 7.11
N ALA A 66 -1.57 -27.74 7.12
CA ALA A 66 -0.39 -27.39 6.35
C ALA A 66 -0.62 -27.53 4.82
N CYS A 67 -1.35 -28.57 4.39
CA CYS A 67 -1.76 -28.73 3.00
C CYS A 67 -2.72 -27.63 2.56
N SER A 68 -3.67 -27.24 3.42
CA SER A 68 -4.64 -26.17 3.15
C SER A 68 -3.98 -24.81 2.88
N ILE A 69 -2.97 -24.41 3.66
CA ILE A 69 -2.21 -23.17 3.43
C ILE A 69 -1.52 -23.19 2.05
N VAL A 70 -0.85 -24.30 1.71
CA VAL A 70 -0.13 -24.41 0.43
C VAL A 70 -1.10 -24.37 -0.75
N GLN A 71 -2.26 -25.03 -0.64
CA GLN A 71 -3.29 -25.02 -1.67
C GLN A 71 -3.88 -23.61 -1.87
N PHE A 72 -4.18 -22.90 -0.78
CA PHE A 72 -4.65 -21.51 -0.86
C PHE A 72 -3.67 -20.62 -1.63
N TRP A 73 -2.38 -20.66 -1.28
CA TRP A 73 -1.38 -19.83 -1.97
C TRP A 73 -1.19 -20.22 -3.44
N LYS A 74 -1.42 -21.48 -3.81
CA LYS A 74 -1.41 -21.92 -5.22
C LYS A 74 -2.65 -21.48 -5.98
N ALA A 75 -3.80 -21.38 -5.31
CA ALA A 75 -5.06 -20.97 -5.89
C ALA A 75 -5.21 -19.43 -5.97
N LEU A 76 -4.44 -18.67 -5.18
CA LEU A 76 -4.51 -17.22 -5.17
C LEU A 76 -4.00 -16.62 -6.49
N MET A 77 -4.90 -15.97 -7.22
CA MET A 77 -4.60 -15.38 -8.52
C MET A 77 -4.19 -13.91 -8.41
N LEU A 78 -3.49 -13.41 -9.43
CA LEU A 78 -3.15 -11.99 -9.52
C LEU A 78 -4.40 -11.11 -9.54
N GLU A 79 -5.45 -11.55 -10.21
CA GLU A 79 -6.76 -10.88 -10.25
C GLU A 79 -7.31 -10.65 -8.84
N ASP A 80 -7.25 -11.67 -7.97
CA ASP A 80 -7.65 -11.54 -6.57
C ASP A 80 -6.84 -10.48 -5.84
N CYS A 81 -5.53 -10.44 -6.08
CA CYS A 81 -4.64 -9.47 -5.47
C CYS A 81 -4.99 -8.04 -5.90
N VAL A 82 -5.37 -7.85 -7.17
CA VAL A 82 -5.82 -6.56 -7.72
C VAL A 82 -7.14 -6.11 -7.09
N TYR A 83 -8.12 -7.02 -6.96
CA TYR A 83 -9.37 -6.68 -6.28
C TYR A 83 -9.15 -6.40 -4.79
N MET A 84 -8.35 -7.21 -4.10
CA MET A 84 -8.03 -7.01 -2.69
C MET A 84 -7.32 -5.68 -2.43
N ILE A 85 -6.38 -5.25 -3.29
CA ILE A 85 -5.71 -3.96 -3.10
C ILE A 85 -6.66 -2.78 -3.37
N ASN A 86 -7.55 -2.90 -4.37
CA ASN A 86 -8.58 -1.92 -4.64
C ASN A 86 -9.52 -1.75 -3.44
N GLU A 87 -10.08 -2.84 -2.93
CA GLU A 87 -10.97 -2.78 -1.77
C GLU A 87 -10.23 -2.34 -0.49
N ALA A 88 -8.96 -2.72 -0.33
CA ALA A 88 -8.15 -2.26 0.78
C ALA A 88 -7.96 -0.74 0.73
N TRP A 89 -7.70 -0.18 -0.45
CA TRP A 89 -7.56 1.25 -0.69
C TRP A 89 -8.86 2.01 -0.41
N GLU A 90 -9.99 1.56 -0.95
CA GLU A 90 -11.31 2.16 -0.68
C GLU A 90 -11.66 2.17 0.82
N SER A 91 -11.14 1.20 1.58
CA SER A 91 -11.35 1.17 3.03
C SER A 91 -10.40 2.07 3.83
N VAL A 92 -9.36 2.66 3.21
CA VAL A 92 -8.43 3.57 3.91
C VAL A 92 -9.20 4.83 4.34
N PRO A 93 -9.22 5.17 5.63
CA PRO A 93 -9.98 6.32 6.10
C PRO A 93 -9.40 7.63 5.58
N GLU A 94 -10.26 8.56 5.18
CA GLU A 94 -9.86 9.89 4.72
C GLU A 94 -8.96 10.63 5.73
N HIS A 95 -9.24 10.49 7.03
CA HIS A 95 -8.41 11.11 8.07
C HIS A 95 -6.98 10.56 8.11
N THR A 96 -6.73 9.34 7.62
CA THR A 96 -5.37 8.79 7.48
C THR A 96 -4.61 9.55 6.41
N LEU A 97 -5.26 9.86 5.27
CA LEU A 97 -4.68 10.70 4.23
C LEU A 97 -4.39 12.10 4.78
N LYS A 98 -5.38 12.76 5.38
CA LYS A 98 -5.22 14.11 5.95
C LYS A 98 -4.08 14.18 6.98
N ARG A 99 -4.04 13.25 7.94
CA ARG A 99 -2.99 13.22 8.98
C ARG A 99 -1.60 12.95 8.44
N SER A 100 -1.48 12.21 7.34
CA SER A 100 -0.18 11.95 6.72
C SER A 100 0.52 13.22 6.21
N TRP A 101 -0.27 14.23 5.84
CA TRP A 101 0.22 15.55 5.43
C TRP A 101 0.42 16.51 6.61
N LEU A 102 -0.37 16.39 7.68
CA LEU A 102 -0.24 17.27 8.86
C LEU A 102 1.12 17.17 9.54
N LYS A 103 1.77 16.00 9.52
CA LYS A 103 3.11 15.82 10.07
C LYS A 103 4.22 16.54 9.27
N LEU A 104 3.87 17.10 8.11
CA LEU A 104 4.78 17.78 7.19
C LEU A 104 4.49 19.28 7.08
N ALA A 105 3.36 19.74 7.61
CA ALA A 105 3.00 21.15 7.65
C ALA A 105 3.74 21.83 8.82
N PRO A 106 4.22 23.09 8.66
CA PRO A 106 4.70 23.92 9.77
C PRO A 106 3.63 24.09 10.87
#